data_AF-A0A3D8HRU0-F1
#
_entry.id   AF-A0A3D8HRU0-F1
#
_cell.length_a   1.000
_cell.length_b   1.000
_cell.length_c   1.000
_cell.angle_alpha   90.00
_cell.angle_beta   90.00
_cell.angle_gamma   90.00
#
_symmetry.space_group_name_H-M   'P 1'
#
loop_
_entity.id
_entity.type
_entity.pdbx_description
1 polymer ?
#
loop_
_entity_poly.entity_id
_entity_poly.type
_entity_poly.pdbx_seq_one_letter_code
_entity_poly.pdbx_strand_id
1 'polypeptide(L)' 'MQSLDSKREIAKLGMSVSLLTCVGSAFFMKNNSAKTIHVLSGVALVGFSIWHHSLYEKK' A
#
# COMPACT_ATOMS: atom_id res chain seq x y z
N MET A 1 2.42 -22.57 10.60
CA MET A 1 2.80 -22.36 9.18
C MET A 1 1.87 -21.34 8.55
N GLN A 2 2.34 -20.16 8.16
CA GLN A 2 1.56 -19.24 7.31
C GLN A 2 1.84 -19.60 5.85
N SER A 3 0.84 -20.07 5.11
CA SER A 3 0.94 -20.40 3.68
C SER A 3 1.22 -19.14 2.85
N LEU A 4 1.88 -19.30 1.70
CA LEU A 4 2.18 -18.19 0.79
C LEU A 4 0.90 -17.45 0.36
N ASP A 5 -0.23 -18.15 0.27
CA ASP A 5 -1.54 -17.57 -0.01
C ASP A 5 -2.03 -16.61 1.07
N SER A 6 -1.84 -16.90 2.36
CA SER A 6 -2.17 -15.95 3.43
C SER A 6 -1.34 -14.67 3.34
N LYS A 7 -0.06 -14.76 2.96
CA LYS A 7 0.77 -13.56 2.78
C LYS A 7 0.36 -12.75 1.54
N ARG A 8 -0.12 -13.40 0.48
CA ARG A 8 -0.68 -12.73 -0.71
C ARG A 8 -1.97 -11.99 -0.40
N GLU A 9 -2.87 -12.60 0.38
CA GLU A 9 -4.09 -11.93 0.86
C GLU A 9 -3.78 -10.70 1.70
N ILE A 10 -2.84 -10.81 2.64
CA ILE A 10 -2.40 -9.67 3.48
C ILE A 10 -1.79 -8.57 2.63
N ALA A 11 -0.96 -8.91 1.63
CA ALA A 11 -0.39 -7.93 0.72
C ALA A 11 -1.46 -7.24 -0.14
N LYS A 12 -2.47 -8.00 -0.60
CA LYS A 12 -3.62 -7.47 -1.37
C LYS A 12 -4.49 -6.53 -0.53
N LEU A 13 -4.77 -6.90 0.72
CA LEU A 13 -5.47 -6.05 1.68
C LEU A 13 -4.66 -4.79 2.01
N GLY A 14 -3.35 -4.92 2.24
CA GLY A 14 -2.45 -3.80 2.52
C GLY A 14 -2.36 -2.80 1.35
N MET A 15 -2.35 -3.29 0.11
CA MET A 15 -2.42 -2.43 -1.08
C MET A 15 -3.75 -1.68 -1.16
N SER A 16 -4.90 -2.36 -0.99
CA SER A 16 -6.21 -1.72 -1.03
C SER A 16 -6.37 -0.64 0.05
N VAL A 17 -5.89 -0.92 1.27
CA VAL A 17 -5.93 0.04 2.38
C VAL A 17 -5.01 1.24 2.09
N SER A 18 -3.78 1.00 1.64
CA SER A 18 -2.83 2.08 1.30
C SER A 18 -3.37 2.95 0.17
N LEU A 19 -4.04 2.36 -0.82
CA LEU A 19 -4.69 3.08 -1.92
C LEU A 19 -5.83 3.96 -1.39
N LEU A 20 -6.68 3.43 -0.51
CA LEU A 20 -7.79 4.17 0.07
C LEU A 20 -7.30 5.35 0.93
N THR A 21 -6.24 5.15 1.71
CA THR A 21 -5.56 6.25 2.44
C THR A 21 -4.91 7.27 1.51
N CYS A 22 -4.31 6.82 0.40
CA CYS A 22 -3.69 7.71 -0.60
C CYS A 22 -4.72 8.57 -1.33
N VAL A 23 -5.84 7.97 -1.75
CA VAL A 23 -6.97 8.68 -2.37
C VAL A 23 -7.66 9.61 -1.37
N GLY A 24 -7.88 9.16 -0.13
CA GLY A 24 -8.47 9.98 0.93
C GLY A 24 -7.62 11.20 1.29
N SER A 25 -6.29 11.03 1.35
CA SER A 25 -5.36 12.15 1.59
C SER A 25 -5.24 13.09 0.38
N ALA A 26 -5.45 12.60 -0.85
CA ALA A 26 -5.46 13.42 -2.06
C ALA A 26 -6.58 14.48 -2.04
N PHE A 27 -7.75 14.15 -1.50
CA PHE A 27 -8.86 15.11 -1.34
C PHE A 27 -8.57 16.23 -0.32
N PHE A 28 -7.59 16.04 0.57
CA PHE A 28 -7.25 16.98 1.65
C PHE A 28 -5.90 17.72 1.45
N MET A 29 -5.30 17.70 0.25
CA MET A 29 -3.98 18.28 -0.07
C MET A 29 -3.82 19.81 0.11
N LYS A 30 -4.83 20.51 0.63
CA LYS A 30 -4.81 21.95 0.92
C LYS A 30 -3.83 22.30 2.07
N ASN A 31 -3.55 21.37 2.98
CA ASN A 31 -2.59 21.54 4.07
C ASN A 31 -1.24 20.84 3.78
N ASN A 32 -0.13 21.45 4.23
CA ASN A 32 1.21 20.86 4.11
C ASN A 32 1.31 19.46 4.76
N SER A 33 0.63 19.24 5.89
CA SER A 33 0.59 17.92 6.54
C SER A 33 -0.10 16.86 5.69
N ALA A 34 -1.16 17.23 4.94
CA ALA A 34 -1.85 16.31 4.05
C ALA A 34 -1.01 15.92 2.84
N LYS A 35 -0.17 16.84 2.33
CA LYS A 35 0.83 16.54 1.29
C LYS A 35 1.84 15.50 1.79
N THR A 36 2.33 15.63 3.03
CA THR A 36 3.24 14.65 3.63
C THR A 36 2.58 13.28 3.75
N ILE A 37 1.34 13.21 4.25
CA ILE A 37 0.60 11.94 4.38
C ILE A 37 0.37 11.30 3.01
N HIS A 38 0.03 12.10 1.98
CA HIS A 38 -0.16 11.60 0.62
C HIS A 38 1.13 10.97 0.07
N VAL A 39 2.26 11.67 0.16
CA VAL A 39 3.57 11.15 -0.27
C VAL A 39 3.94 9.89 0.50
N LEU A 40 3.76 9.89 1.83
CA LEU A 40 4.06 8.73 2.68
C LEU A 40 3.19 7.52 2.31
N SER A 41 1.90 7.74 2.05
CA SER A 41 0.98 6.69 1.61
C SER A 41 1.32 6.16 0.21
N GLY A 42 1.80 7.02 -0.69
CA GLY A 42 2.30 6.63 -2.01
C GLY A 42 3.55 5.76 -1.91
N VAL A 43 4.52 6.14 -1.07
CA VAL A 43 5.73 5.33 -0.80
C VAL A 43 5.34 3.97 -0.20
N ALA A 44 4.41 3.95 0.75
CA ALA A 44 3.89 2.70 1.32
C ALA A 44 3.19 1.83 0.26
N LEU A 45 2.39 2.43 -0.64
CA LEU A 45 1.72 1.73 -1.74
C LEU A 45 2.72 1.09 -2.71
N VAL A 46 3.79 1.81 -3.07
CA VAL A 46 4.87 1.29 -3.92
C VAL A 46 5.60 0.14 -3.20
N GLY A 47 5.92 0.29 -1.92
CA GLY A 47 6.53 -0.76 -1.10
C GLY A 47 5.66 -2.02 -1.02
N PHE A 48 4.34 -1.86 -0.78
CA PHE A 48 3.39 -2.96 -0.78
C PHE A 48 3.24 -3.61 -2.15
N SER A 49 3.33 -2.84 -3.24
CA SER A 49 3.27 -3.35 -4.62
C SER A 49 4.50 -4.21 -4.94
N ILE A 50 5.70 -3.75 -4.56
CA ILE A 50 6.96 -4.50 -4.72
C ILE A 50 6.93 -5.77 -3.85
N TRP A 51 6.52 -5.64 -2.59
CA TRP A 51 6.35 -6.80 -1.70
C TRP A 51 5.36 -7.80 -2.30
N HIS A 52 4.20 -7.34 -2.78
CA HIS A 52 3.21 -8.20 -3.43
C HIS A 52 3.78 -8.91 -4.68
N HIS A 53 4.56 -8.20 -5.51
CA HIS A 53 5.20 -8.79 -6.69
C HIS A 53 6.25 -9.84 -6.32
N SER A 54 7.09 -9.56 -5.32
CA SER A 54 8.09 -10.50 -4.81
C SER A 54 7.46 -11.77 -4.22
N LEU A 55 6.23 -11.68 -3.71
CA LEU A 55 5.45 -12.87 -3.28
C LEU A 55 4.77 -13.62 -4.43
N TYR A 56 4.64 -12.99 -5.60
CA TYR A 56 4.20 -13.63 -6.83
C TYR A 56 5.33 -14.39 -7.51
N GLU A 57 6.57 -13.88 -7.45
CA GLU A 57 7.79 -14.47 -8.04
C GLU A 57 8.37 -15.71 -7.31
N LYS A 58 7.67 -16.28 -6.32
CA LYS A 58 7.97 -17.66 -5.88
C LYS A 58 7.23 -18.66 -6.75
N LYS A 59 7.64 -18.77 -8.02
CA LYS A 59 7.46 -19.96 -8.84
C LYS A 59 8.54 -20.06 -9.90
#